data_AF-A0A143BBI8-F1
#
_entry.id   AF-A0A143BBI8-F1
#
_cell.length_a   1.000
_cell.length_b   1.000
_cell.length_c   1.000
_cell.angle_alpha   90.00
_cell.angle_beta   90.00
_cell.angle_gamma   90.00
#
_symmetry.space_group_name_H-M   'P 1'
#
loop_
_entity.id
_entity.type
_entity.pdbx_description
1 polymer ?
#
loop_
_entity_poly.entity_id
_entity_poly.type
_entity_poly.pdbx_seq_one_letter_code
_entity_poly.pdbx_strand_id
1 'polypeptide(L)'
;MNRHCRTALTVIALALLLPFSANAEIRPGSTEVGVFGGYNLFEKSQNLNNNPLFGGRVGYNFTRHFGIEGVVEHMRTEVDDASITGAKEGQFRSPTSDVNLTFYHLDAVYHLIPTGKFNPFILVGVGGAHYSPEISDGDMPVLNAGVGAKFWLADHVALRADLKDTMVTEIFQETYHNLGATLGITVAFGGAQKPMPARAATAAAKPAEPVVILVSEPKAEEKVAVVCAEPVAADKVVVLAFEDIHFDFDKATLTPQAQAILKRNLRVLQENPHAKIRIAGYTSASGSDAYNQKLSERRANAVKDFLVQEGVVAPDRLEKIGYGETQPTTYEAAPKDLYSRAAKSNMRALFEIIVKDR
;
A
#
# COMPACT_ATOMS: atom_id res chain seq x y z
N MET A 1 -20.38 31.86 -30.43
CA MET A 1 -19.77 30.68 -31.10
C MET A 1 -18.56 30.26 -30.29
N ASN A 2 -18.65 29.22 -29.45
CA ASN A 2 -17.49 28.66 -28.73
C ASN A 2 -17.32 27.19 -29.14
N ARG A 3 -16.15 26.82 -29.69
CA ARG A 3 -15.97 25.55 -30.43
C ARG A 3 -15.66 24.33 -29.55
N HIS A 4 -15.52 24.48 -28.24
CA HIS A 4 -15.10 23.39 -27.34
C HIS A 4 -16.25 22.60 -26.66
N CYS A 5 -17.48 23.13 -26.65
CA CYS A 5 -18.63 22.44 -26.03
C CYS A 5 -19.31 21.39 -26.94
N ARG A 6 -18.86 21.24 -28.20
CA ARG A 6 -19.49 20.31 -29.18
C ARG A 6 -18.87 18.92 -29.23
N THR A 7 -17.58 18.77 -28.98
CA THR A 7 -16.84 17.50 -29.08
C THR A 7 -17.15 16.53 -27.92
N ALA A 8 -17.38 17.04 -26.71
CA ALA A 8 -17.71 16.20 -25.54
C ALA A 8 -19.04 15.44 -25.71
N LEU A 9 -20.07 16.09 -26.27
CA LEU A 9 -21.38 15.45 -26.50
C LEU A 9 -21.34 14.38 -27.60
N THR A 10 -20.39 14.44 -28.55
CA THR A 10 -20.40 13.53 -29.71
C THR A 10 -20.04 12.09 -29.33
N VAL A 11 -19.17 11.92 -28.33
CA VAL A 11 -18.78 10.58 -27.81
C VAL A 11 -19.95 9.93 -27.05
N ILE A 12 -20.65 10.72 -26.22
CA ILE A 12 -21.82 10.25 -25.44
C ILE A 12 -22.97 9.83 -26.38
N ALA A 13 -23.21 10.61 -27.45
CA ALA A 13 -24.28 10.32 -28.40
C ALA A 13 -24.09 9.01 -29.20
N LEU A 14 -22.84 8.59 -29.46
CA LEU A 14 -22.56 7.43 -30.31
C LEU A 14 -22.74 6.08 -29.57
N ALA A 15 -22.70 6.07 -28.23
CA ALA A 15 -22.91 4.87 -27.41
C ALA A 15 -24.38 4.39 -27.36
N LEU A 16 -25.34 5.24 -27.77
CA LEU A 16 -26.78 5.00 -27.59
C LEU A 16 -27.47 4.21 -28.73
N LEU A 17 -26.70 3.68 -29.69
CA LEU A 17 -27.22 3.01 -30.89
C LEU A 17 -26.83 1.52 -31.04
N LEU A 18 -26.30 0.89 -29.99
CA LEU A 18 -25.94 -0.53 -30.02
C LEU A 18 -27.10 -1.44 -29.54
N PRO A 19 -27.38 -2.56 -30.24
CA PRO A 19 -28.50 -3.43 -29.89
C PRO A 19 -28.23 -4.20 -28.59
N PHE A 20 -29.15 -4.09 -27.63
CA PHE A 20 -29.12 -4.84 -26.38
C PHE A 20 -29.39 -6.33 -26.66
N SER A 21 -28.50 -7.22 -26.22
CA SER A 21 -28.62 -8.68 -26.44
C SER A 21 -27.98 -9.45 -25.29
N ALA A 22 -28.77 -9.59 -24.24
CA ALA A 22 -28.37 -9.90 -22.87
C ALA A 22 -27.36 -11.05 -22.72
N ASN A 23 -26.12 -10.69 -22.36
CA ASN A 23 -25.28 -11.43 -21.43
C ASN A 23 -24.37 -10.44 -20.68
N ALA A 24 -24.96 -9.75 -19.70
CA ALA A 24 -24.24 -9.00 -18.69
C ALA A 24 -23.48 -9.98 -17.77
N GLU A 25 -22.17 -10.10 -17.98
CA GLU A 25 -21.23 -10.88 -17.16
C GLU A 25 -19.80 -10.35 -17.36
N ILE A 26 -18.93 -10.54 -16.38
CA ILE A 26 -17.50 -10.23 -16.50
C ILE A 26 -16.86 -11.21 -17.50
N ARG A 27 -16.23 -10.69 -18.55
CA ARG A 27 -15.69 -11.49 -19.66
C ARG A 27 -14.17 -11.66 -19.52
N PRO A 28 -13.62 -12.89 -19.57
CA PRO A 28 -12.18 -13.10 -19.64
C PRO A 28 -11.59 -12.43 -20.89
N GLY A 29 -10.51 -11.68 -20.72
CA GLY A 29 -9.88 -10.88 -21.77
C GLY A 29 -10.62 -9.60 -22.15
N SER A 30 -11.50 -9.07 -21.30
CA SER A 30 -12.10 -7.75 -21.51
C SER A 30 -11.27 -6.63 -20.89
N THR A 31 -11.21 -5.50 -21.59
CA THR A 31 -10.69 -4.23 -21.09
C THR A 31 -11.87 -3.38 -20.64
N GLU A 32 -11.79 -2.79 -19.44
CA GLU A 32 -12.77 -1.85 -18.92
C GLU A 32 -12.17 -0.44 -18.88
N VAL A 33 -12.96 0.59 -19.21
CA VAL A 33 -12.57 2.01 -19.05
C VAL A 33 -13.71 2.72 -18.36
N GLY A 34 -13.43 3.42 -17.27
CA GLY A 34 -14.45 4.10 -16.47
C GLY A 34 -14.05 5.49 -16.03
N VAL A 35 -15.07 6.34 -15.83
CA VAL A 35 -14.95 7.65 -15.20
C VAL A 35 -15.95 7.75 -14.06
N PHE A 36 -15.55 8.40 -12.97
CA PHE A 36 -16.30 8.42 -11.73
C PHE A 36 -16.14 9.74 -10.97
N GLY A 37 -17.16 10.07 -10.19
CA GLY A 37 -17.10 11.08 -9.14
C GLY A 37 -17.25 10.40 -7.78
N GLY A 38 -16.92 11.09 -6.71
CA GLY A 38 -17.02 10.56 -5.37
C GLY A 38 -16.82 11.63 -4.31
N TYR A 39 -16.64 11.19 -3.07
CA TYR A 39 -16.37 12.04 -1.93
C TYR A 39 -15.35 11.34 -1.03
N ASN A 40 -14.31 12.05 -0.62
CA ASN A 40 -13.31 11.54 0.31
C ASN A 40 -13.62 12.05 1.72
N LEU A 41 -13.64 11.12 2.68
CA LEU A 41 -13.68 11.44 4.10
C LEU A 41 -12.26 11.27 4.65
N PHE A 42 -11.58 12.39 4.89
CA PHE A 42 -10.26 12.43 5.51
C PHE A 42 -10.35 12.09 7.00
N GLU A 43 -9.25 11.57 7.54
CA GLU A 43 -9.11 11.40 8.98
C GLU A 43 -8.88 12.78 9.63
N LYS A 44 -9.53 13.07 10.76
CA LYS A 44 -9.45 14.39 11.41
C LYS A 44 -8.03 14.80 11.84
N SER A 45 -7.16 13.81 12.04
CA SER A 45 -5.73 13.96 12.30
C SER A 45 -4.97 14.65 11.16
N GLN A 46 -5.45 14.55 9.92
CA GLN A 46 -4.83 15.13 8.72
C GLN A 46 -5.10 16.63 8.56
N ASN A 47 -6.05 17.22 9.31
CA ASN A 47 -6.44 18.63 9.19
C ASN A 47 -6.90 19.05 7.76
N LEU A 48 -7.47 18.12 6.99
CA LEU A 48 -7.94 18.35 5.62
C LEU A 48 -9.47 18.23 5.51
N ASN A 49 -10.09 19.12 4.73
CA ASN A 49 -11.54 19.13 4.53
C ASN A 49 -12.04 18.00 3.64
N ASN A 50 -13.11 17.34 4.07
CA ASN A 50 -13.83 16.33 3.29
C ASN A 50 -14.36 16.94 1.98
N ASN A 51 -13.95 16.38 0.84
CA ASN A 51 -14.19 17.02 -0.47
C ASN A 51 -14.56 16.04 -1.58
N PRO A 52 -15.23 16.52 -2.65
CA PRO A 52 -15.49 15.73 -3.84
C PRO A 52 -14.20 15.32 -4.55
N LEU A 53 -14.17 14.07 -5.05
CA LEU A 53 -13.10 13.56 -5.89
C LEU A 53 -13.63 13.19 -7.27
N PHE A 54 -12.78 13.24 -8.28
CA PHE A 54 -13.09 12.82 -9.64
C PHE A 54 -11.93 11.96 -10.19
N GLY A 55 -12.25 10.91 -10.93
CA GLY A 55 -11.22 9.97 -11.37
C GLY A 55 -11.56 9.21 -12.66
N GLY A 56 -10.52 8.59 -13.20
CA GLY A 56 -10.56 7.68 -14.33
C GLY A 56 -9.90 6.35 -13.98
N ARG A 57 -10.35 5.26 -14.59
CA ARG A 57 -9.75 3.94 -14.40
C ARG A 57 -9.73 3.11 -15.68
N VAL A 58 -8.70 2.28 -15.84
CA VAL A 58 -8.53 1.34 -16.94
C VAL A 58 -8.23 -0.04 -16.37
N GLY A 59 -9.13 -0.99 -16.63
CA GLY A 59 -9.08 -2.35 -16.12
C GLY A 59 -8.84 -3.41 -17.18
N TYR A 60 -8.30 -4.55 -16.78
CA TYR A 60 -8.23 -5.76 -17.61
C TYR A 60 -8.60 -7.00 -16.80
N ASN A 61 -9.62 -7.72 -17.27
CA ASN A 61 -10.12 -8.94 -16.65
C ASN A 61 -9.38 -10.17 -17.22
N PHE A 62 -8.39 -10.70 -16.49
CA PHE A 62 -7.71 -11.94 -16.90
C PHE A 62 -8.65 -13.14 -16.93
N THR A 63 -9.60 -13.19 -15.99
CA THR A 63 -10.60 -14.26 -15.86
C THR A 63 -11.99 -13.66 -15.60
N ARG A 64 -12.98 -14.49 -15.25
CA ARG A 64 -14.29 -14.00 -14.79
C ARG A 64 -14.22 -13.34 -13.41
N HIS A 65 -13.38 -13.88 -12.52
CA HIS A 65 -13.27 -13.39 -11.14
C HIS A 65 -12.16 -12.35 -11.01
N PHE A 66 -10.95 -12.70 -11.42
CA PHE A 66 -9.75 -11.87 -11.25
C PHE A 66 -9.48 -10.93 -12.44
N GLY A 67 -9.25 -9.66 -12.12
CA GLY A 67 -8.76 -8.61 -13.01
C GLY A 67 -7.80 -7.66 -12.28
N ILE A 68 -7.20 -6.73 -13.02
CA ILE A 68 -6.36 -5.64 -12.47
C ILE A 68 -6.82 -4.29 -13.05
N GLU A 69 -6.78 -3.23 -12.24
CA GLU A 69 -7.27 -1.90 -12.64
C GLU A 69 -6.27 -0.80 -12.26
N GLY A 70 -5.78 -0.05 -13.24
CA GLY A 70 -5.04 1.19 -13.00
C GLY A 70 -6.01 2.35 -12.82
N VAL A 71 -5.85 3.10 -11.74
CA VAL A 71 -6.78 4.16 -11.30
C VAL A 71 -6.02 5.46 -11.08
N VAL A 72 -6.60 6.58 -11.50
CA VAL A 72 -6.13 7.93 -11.16
C VAL A 72 -7.32 8.74 -10.64
N GLU A 73 -7.14 9.36 -9.47
CA GLU A 73 -8.12 10.22 -8.81
C GLU A 73 -7.52 11.58 -8.51
N HIS A 74 -8.32 12.63 -8.60
CA HIS A 74 -7.94 13.99 -8.30
C HIS A 74 -9.02 14.66 -7.45
N MET A 75 -8.60 15.35 -6.40
CA MET A 75 -9.45 16.19 -5.56
C MET A 75 -8.72 17.47 -5.19
N ARG A 76 -9.49 18.52 -4.93
CA ARG A 76 -9.01 19.73 -4.26
C ARG A 76 -9.63 19.75 -2.87
N THR A 77 -8.81 20.02 -1.88
CA THR A 77 -9.20 20.14 -0.48
C THR A 77 -8.56 21.38 0.13
N GLU A 78 -9.01 21.75 1.33
CA GLU A 78 -8.58 22.92 2.08
C GLU A 78 -8.20 22.51 3.50
N VAL A 79 -7.28 23.25 4.13
CA VAL A 79 -6.90 23.01 5.53
C VAL A 79 -8.04 23.43 6.46
N ASP A 80 -8.45 22.55 7.39
CA ASP A 80 -9.64 22.76 8.25
C ASP A 80 -9.39 23.84 9.33
N ASP A 81 -8.26 23.78 10.03
CA ASP A 81 -7.82 24.83 10.96
C ASP A 81 -6.36 25.26 10.70
N ALA A 82 -6.21 26.48 10.17
CA ALA A 82 -4.91 27.12 9.90
C ALA A 82 -4.23 27.73 11.15
N SER A 83 -4.88 27.71 12.31
CA SER A 83 -4.35 28.20 13.60
C SER A 83 -3.82 27.09 14.51
N ILE A 84 -4.25 25.85 14.29
CA ILE A 84 -3.74 24.64 14.98
C ILE A 84 -2.33 24.25 14.51
N THR A 85 -1.84 24.78 13.39
CA THR A 85 -0.50 24.47 12.87
C THR A 85 0.59 25.05 13.77
N GLY A 86 1.11 24.24 14.70
CA GLY A 86 2.41 24.45 15.38
C GLY A 86 3.62 24.31 14.44
N ALA A 87 3.44 24.62 13.15
CA ALA A 87 4.42 24.48 12.09
C ALA A 87 5.47 25.58 12.18
N LYS A 88 6.75 25.19 12.09
CA LYS A 88 7.85 26.12 11.93
C LYS A 88 7.88 26.65 10.50
N GLU A 89 8.43 27.86 10.34
CA GLU A 89 8.72 28.45 9.04
C GLU A 89 9.54 27.46 8.19
N GLY A 90 8.97 27.00 7.06
CA GLY A 90 9.55 25.97 6.20
C GLY A 90 8.87 24.58 6.25
N GLN A 91 8.03 24.26 7.24
CA GLN A 91 7.24 23.01 7.22
C GLN A 91 6.06 23.03 6.24
N PHE A 92 5.58 24.23 5.88
CA PHE A 92 4.76 24.45 4.69
C PHE A 92 5.32 25.67 3.95
N ARG A 93 5.44 25.60 2.62
CA ARG A 93 5.88 26.74 1.79
C ARG A 93 4.72 27.69 1.53
N SER A 94 4.61 28.71 2.40
CA SER A 94 3.61 29.78 2.37
C SER A 94 2.15 29.39 2.72
N PRO A 95 1.30 30.36 3.12
CA PRO A 95 -0.07 30.11 3.53
C PRO A 95 -1.00 29.96 2.33
N THR A 96 -0.97 28.79 1.68
CA THR A 96 -2.00 28.37 0.71
C THR A 96 -3.09 27.60 1.42
N SER A 97 -4.32 28.12 1.39
CA SER A 97 -5.52 27.44 1.89
C SER A 97 -5.83 26.14 1.15
N ASP A 98 -5.46 26.08 -0.12
CA ASP A 98 -5.77 24.99 -1.05
C ASP A 98 -4.64 23.95 -1.16
N VAL A 99 -5.03 22.67 -1.14
CA VAL A 99 -4.19 21.51 -1.44
C VAL A 99 -4.87 20.70 -2.54
N ASN A 100 -4.19 20.51 -3.67
CA ASN A 100 -4.63 19.58 -4.71
C ASN A 100 -3.95 18.23 -4.45
N LEU A 101 -4.75 17.16 -4.41
CA LEU A 101 -4.31 15.81 -4.11
C LEU A 101 -4.66 14.89 -5.28
N THR A 102 -3.66 14.20 -5.81
CA THR A 102 -3.81 13.25 -6.91
C THR A 102 -3.32 11.87 -6.49
N PHE A 103 -4.24 10.92 -6.34
CA PHE A 103 -3.90 9.53 -6.11
C PHE A 103 -3.74 8.80 -7.44
N TYR A 104 -2.74 7.92 -7.54
CA TYR A 104 -2.59 6.98 -8.65
C TYR A 104 -2.28 5.59 -8.07
N HIS A 105 -3.08 4.58 -8.41
CA HIS A 105 -2.98 3.25 -7.80
C HIS A 105 -3.32 2.11 -8.76
N LEU A 106 -2.87 0.90 -8.42
CA LEU A 106 -3.05 -0.31 -9.19
C LEU A 106 -3.74 -1.37 -8.32
N ASP A 107 -5.00 -1.66 -8.65
CA ASP A 107 -5.90 -2.51 -7.88
C ASP A 107 -5.96 -3.92 -8.45
N ALA A 108 -5.72 -4.94 -7.62
CA ALA A 108 -6.16 -6.29 -7.88
C ALA A 108 -7.65 -6.43 -7.50
N VAL A 109 -8.49 -6.82 -8.47
CA VAL A 109 -9.95 -6.89 -8.30
C VAL A 109 -10.44 -8.33 -8.39
N TYR A 110 -11.23 -8.77 -7.40
CA TYR A 110 -11.84 -10.08 -7.37
C TYR A 110 -13.38 -9.96 -7.34
N HIS A 111 -14.02 -10.26 -8.46
CA HIS A 111 -15.47 -10.31 -8.61
C HIS A 111 -16.02 -11.57 -7.93
N LEU A 112 -16.85 -11.38 -6.90
CA LEU A 112 -17.44 -12.46 -6.09
C LEU A 112 -18.53 -13.22 -6.84
N ILE A 113 -19.34 -12.51 -7.63
CA ILE A 113 -20.39 -13.08 -8.48
C ILE A 113 -20.26 -12.45 -9.88
N PRO A 114 -19.48 -13.03 -10.80
CA PRO A 114 -19.16 -12.40 -12.09
C PRO A 114 -20.23 -12.60 -13.18
N THR A 115 -21.34 -13.27 -12.87
CA THR A 115 -22.41 -13.60 -13.81
C THR A 115 -23.70 -12.86 -13.48
N GLY A 116 -24.37 -12.32 -14.50
CA GLY A 116 -25.61 -11.56 -14.33
C GLY A 116 -25.36 -10.07 -14.07
N LYS A 117 -26.43 -9.28 -14.07
CA LYS A 117 -26.36 -7.81 -14.09
C LYS A 117 -25.68 -7.17 -12.88
N PHE A 118 -25.63 -7.83 -11.72
CA PHE A 118 -25.06 -7.29 -10.49
C PHE A 118 -23.82 -8.11 -10.13
N ASN A 119 -22.64 -7.48 -10.20
CA ASN A 119 -21.37 -8.12 -9.88
C ASN A 119 -20.69 -7.41 -8.70
N PRO A 120 -20.91 -7.88 -7.45
CA PRO A 120 -20.13 -7.43 -6.31
C PRO A 120 -18.69 -7.93 -6.42
N PHE A 121 -17.74 -7.12 -5.96
CA PHE A 121 -16.31 -7.41 -5.96
C PHE A 121 -15.64 -6.87 -4.70
N ILE A 122 -14.44 -7.38 -4.44
CA ILE A 122 -13.46 -6.78 -3.51
C ILE A 122 -12.26 -6.29 -4.31
N LEU A 123 -11.55 -5.28 -3.79
CA LEU A 123 -10.30 -4.79 -4.34
C LEU A 123 -9.25 -4.60 -3.23
N VAL A 124 -7.98 -4.80 -3.61
CA VAL A 124 -6.80 -4.38 -2.84
C VAL A 124 -5.78 -3.84 -3.83
N GLY A 125 -5.19 -2.69 -3.54
CA GLY A 125 -4.26 -2.00 -4.42
C GLY A 125 -3.09 -1.34 -3.71
N VAL A 126 -2.13 -0.90 -4.52
CA VAL A 126 -0.95 -0.14 -4.10
C VAL A 126 -0.73 1.04 -5.05
N GLY A 127 -0.19 2.15 -4.56
CA GLY A 127 -0.05 3.36 -5.35
C GLY A 127 0.77 4.46 -4.70
N GLY A 128 0.60 5.68 -5.20
CA GLY A 128 1.17 6.90 -4.63
C GLY A 128 0.17 8.05 -4.57
N ALA A 129 0.52 9.04 -3.77
CA ALA A 129 -0.27 10.24 -3.52
C ALA A 129 0.59 11.49 -3.77
N HIS A 130 0.27 12.22 -4.85
CA HIS A 130 0.92 13.49 -5.18
C HIS A 130 0.15 14.65 -4.56
N TYR A 131 0.85 15.48 -3.78
CA TYR A 131 0.32 16.67 -3.13
C TYR A 131 0.89 17.93 -3.80
N SER A 132 0.01 18.90 -4.08
CA SER A 132 0.39 20.20 -4.67
C SER A 132 -0.29 21.33 -3.88
N PRO A 133 0.46 22.14 -3.09
CA PRO A 133 1.93 22.16 -2.97
C PRO A 133 2.53 20.88 -2.37
N GLU A 134 3.79 20.60 -2.73
CA GLU A 134 4.54 19.43 -2.25
C GLU A 134 4.79 19.53 -0.74
N ILE A 135 4.45 18.46 -0.01
CA ILE A 135 4.60 18.33 1.46
C ILE A 135 5.73 17.36 1.87
N SER A 136 6.30 16.64 0.90
CA SER A 136 7.33 15.60 1.06
C SER A 136 8.25 15.61 -0.16
N ASP A 137 9.44 15.01 -0.05
CA ASP A 137 10.35 14.77 -1.17
C ASP A 137 9.82 13.63 -2.06
N GLY A 138 8.74 13.91 -2.80
CA GLY A 138 8.07 12.98 -3.71
C GLY A 138 6.75 12.41 -3.19
N ASP A 139 6.16 11.53 -4.00
CA ASP A 139 4.79 11.02 -3.81
C ASP A 139 4.70 10.00 -2.67
N MET A 140 3.68 10.13 -1.82
CA MET A 140 3.56 9.34 -0.58
C MET A 140 2.93 7.97 -0.87
N PRO A 141 3.45 6.85 -0.33
CA PRO A 141 2.94 5.52 -0.64
C PRO A 141 1.49 5.32 -0.15
N VAL A 142 0.69 4.71 -1.03
CA VAL A 142 -0.72 4.39 -0.79
C VAL A 142 -0.92 2.87 -0.78
N LEU A 143 -1.67 2.39 0.20
CA LEU A 143 -2.32 1.09 0.17
C LEU A 143 -3.84 1.33 0.17
N ASN A 144 -4.60 0.57 -0.61
CA ASN A 144 -6.06 0.70 -0.61
C ASN A 144 -6.74 -0.66 -0.54
N ALA A 145 -7.85 -0.73 0.20
CA ALA A 145 -8.68 -1.92 0.33
C ALA A 145 -10.15 -1.52 0.27
N GLY A 146 -10.97 -2.27 -0.48
CA GLY A 146 -12.33 -1.84 -0.73
C GLY A 146 -13.28 -2.93 -1.20
N VAL A 147 -14.56 -2.54 -1.23
CA VAL A 147 -15.68 -3.35 -1.71
C VAL A 147 -16.50 -2.52 -2.69
N GLY A 148 -17.14 -3.16 -3.66
CA GLY A 148 -17.99 -2.45 -4.59
C GLY A 148 -18.88 -3.36 -5.41
N ALA A 149 -19.65 -2.76 -6.33
CA ALA A 149 -20.48 -3.50 -7.26
C ALA A 149 -20.61 -2.81 -8.62
N LYS A 150 -20.55 -3.61 -9.69
CA LYS A 150 -20.91 -3.24 -11.06
C LYS A 150 -22.39 -3.61 -11.29
N PHE A 151 -23.18 -2.70 -11.85
CA PHE A 151 -24.56 -2.93 -12.30
C PHE A 151 -24.70 -2.64 -13.80
N TRP A 152 -24.83 -3.69 -14.62
CA TRP A 152 -24.88 -3.58 -16.07
C TRP A 152 -26.23 -3.05 -16.57
N LEU A 153 -26.17 -1.87 -17.19
CA LEU A 153 -27.29 -1.26 -17.92
C LEU A 153 -27.44 -1.91 -19.30
N ALA A 154 -26.31 -2.10 -19.99
CA ALA A 154 -26.18 -2.74 -21.30
C ALA A 154 -25.08 -3.79 -21.27
N ASP A 155 -24.93 -4.60 -22.33
CA ASP A 155 -23.92 -5.67 -22.41
C ASP A 155 -22.46 -5.18 -22.38
N HIS A 156 -22.25 -3.87 -22.50
CA HIS A 156 -20.95 -3.20 -22.51
C HIS A 156 -20.91 -1.92 -21.65
N VAL A 157 -21.97 -1.61 -20.89
CA VAL A 157 -22.04 -0.41 -20.01
C VAL A 157 -22.58 -0.79 -18.64
N ALA A 158 -21.81 -0.48 -17.60
CA ALA A 158 -22.20 -0.63 -16.20
C ALA A 158 -22.16 0.71 -15.46
N LEU A 159 -23.08 0.88 -14.51
CA LEU A 159 -22.83 1.74 -13.36
C LEU A 159 -21.89 0.99 -12.42
N ARG A 160 -21.02 1.71 -11.71
CA ARG A 160 -20.16 1.13 -10.68
C ARG A 160 -20.13 2.01 -9.46
N ALA A 161 -20.25 1.40 -8.28
CA ALA A 161 -19.98 2.04 -7.01
C ALA A 161 -18.86 1.30 -6.28
N ASP A 162 -17.97 2.04 -5.62
CA ASP A 162 -16.87 1.52 -4.79
C ASP A 162 -16.88 2.26 -3.45
N LEU A 163 -16.64 1.53 -2.36
CA LEU A 163 -16.29 2.05 -1.04
C LEU A 163 -14.90 1.52 -0.68
N LYS A 164 -13.94 2.41 -0.47
CA LYS A 164 -12.54 2.06 -0.21
C LYS A 164 -11.99 2.79 1.02
N ASP A 165 -11.21 2.09 1.82
CA ASP A 165 -10.24 2.69 2.72
C ASP A 165 -8.95 2.93 1.93
N THR A 166 -8.48 4.17 1.92
CA THR A 166 -7.25 4.61 1.24
C THR A 166 -6.26 5.01 2.32
N MET A 167 -5.38 4.07 2.64
CA MET A 167 -4.35 4.19 3.66
C MET A 167 -3.17 4.95 3.05
N VAL A 168 -2.95 6.18 3.48
CA VAL A 168 -1.80 6.98 3.07
C VAL A 168 -0.76 6.89 4.17
N THR A 169 0.42 6.36 3.85
CA THR A 169 1.53 6.26 4.81
C THR A 169 2.55 7.33 4.46
N GLU A 170 2.69 8.34 5.32
CA GLU A 170 3.89 9.18 5.29
C GLU A 170 5.10 8.35 5.70
N ILE A 171 6.22 8.51 5.00
CA ILE A 171 7.43 7.73 5.27
C ILE A 171 7.98 8.16 6.64
N PHE A 172 8.07 7.19 7.57
CA PHE A 172 8.43 7.38 9.00
C PHE A 172 7.37 8.05 9.91
N GLN A 173 6.09 8.02 9.53
CA GLN A 173 4.98 8.71 10.23
C GLN A 173 3.77 7.78 10.47
N GLU A 174 2.63 8.33 10.92
CA GLU A 174 1.38 7.58 11.06
C GLU A 174 0.74 7.24 9.69
N THR A 175 -0.03 6.15 9.64
CA THR A 175 -0.85 5.78 8.47
C THR A 175 -2.24 6.37 8.65
N TYR A 176 -2.67 7.24 7.73
CA TYR A 176 -3.97 7.90 7.75
C TYR A 176 -5.02 7.13 6.95
N HIS A 177 -6.19 6.91 7.54
CA HIS A 177 -7.28 6.13 6.93
C HIS A 177 -8.34 7.04 6.28
N ASN A 178 -8.39 7.04 4.94
CA ASN A 178 -9.27 7.91 4.16
C ASN A 178 -10.42 7.09 3.56
N LEU A 179 -11.66 7.32 4.01
CA LEU A 179 -12.83 6.58 3.53
C LEU A 179 -13.41 7.25 2.27
N GLY A 180 -13.05 6.72 1.11
CA GLY A 180 -13.55 7.17 -0.19
C GLY A 180 -14.80 6.40 -0.63
N ALA A 181 -15.85 7.13 -1.01
CA ALA A 181 -17.03 6.58 -1.67
C ALA A 181 -17.16 7.13 -3.09
N THR A 182 -17.27 6.26 -4.10
CA THR A 182 -17.31 6.67 -5.52
C THR A 182 -18.47 6.04 -6.28
N LEU A 183 -18.94 6.74 -7.32
CA LEU A 183 -19.97 6.33 -8.26
C LEU A 183 -19.58 6.77 -9.68
N GLY A 184 -19.65 5.86 -10.65
CA GLY A 184 -19.25 6.14 -12.02
C GLY A 184 -19.90 5.26 -13.07
N ILE A 185 -19.49 5.50 -14.32
CA ILE A 185 -19.86 4.71 -15.49
C ILE A 185 -18.61 3.98 -15.96
N THR A 186 -18.72 2.69 -16.22
CA THR A 186 -17.67 1.84 -16.79
C THR A 186 -18.16 1.25 -18.11
N VAL A 187 -17.32 1.34 -19.14
CA VAL A 187 -17.57 0.78 -20.49
C VAL A 187 -16.57 -0.34 -20.74
N ALA A 188 -17.05 -1.49 -21.23
CA ALA A 188 -16.26 -2.70 -21.39
C ALA A 188 -16.14 -3.13 -22.85
N PHE A 189 -14.92 -3.55 -23.23
CA PHE A 189 -14.53 -3.85 -24.60
C PHE A 189 -13.90 -5.24 -24.69
N GLY A 190 -14.14 -5.94 -25.79
CA GLY A 190 -13.58 -7.26 -26.04
C GLY A 190 -14.07 -8.35 -25.08
N GLY A 191 -13.15 -9.25 -24.73
CA GLY A 191 -13.39 -10.44 -23.92
C GLY A 191 -14.15 -11.56 -24.63
N ALA A 192 -13.84 -12.81 -24.25
CA ALA A 192 -14.53 -13.98 -24.75
C ALA A 192 -15.95 -14.08 -24.16
N GLN A 193 -16.95 -13.69 -24.94
CA GLN A 193 -18.36 -13.91 -24.60
C GLN A 193 -18.64 -15.43 -24.57
N LYS A 194 -19.35 -15.91 -23.55
CA LYS A 194 -19.81 -17.30 -23.54
C LYS A 194 -20.71 -17.53 -24.76
N PRO A 195 -20.47 -18.57 -25.59
CA PRO A 195 -21.41 -18.93 -26.64
C PRO A 195 -22.80 -19.12 -26.02
N MET A 196 -23.76 -18.34 -26.50
CA MET A 196 -25.14 -18.46 -26.03
C MET A 196 -25.58 -19.91 -26.25
N PRO A 197 -26.21 -20.58 -25.26
CA PRO A 197 -26.96 -21.78 -25.57
C PRO A 197 -27.98 -21.39 -26.64
N ALA A 198 -27.78 -21.87 -27.87
CA ALA A 198 -28.73 -21.63 -28.95
C ALA A 198 -30.10 -22.06 -28.43
N ARG A 199 -31.06 -21.14 -28.36
CA ARG A 199 -32.36 -21.36 -27.69
C ARG A 199 -32.94 -22.66 -28.24
N ALA A 200 -32.90 -23.70 -27.41
CA ALA A 200 -33.06 -25.06 -27.93
C ALA A 200 -34.44 -25.19 -28.56
N ALA A 201 -34.47 -25.39 -29.89
CA ALA A 201 -35.61 -26.00 -30.53
C ALA A 201 -35.84 -27.34 -29.82
N THR A 202 -37.05 -27.57 -29.33
CA THR A 202 -37.34 -28.62 -28.34
C THR A 202 -36.99 -30.01 -28.89
N ALA A 203 -35.86 -30.54 -28.43
CA ALA A 203 -35.37 -31.89 -28.70
C ALA A 203 -35.25 -32.65 -27.37
N ALA A 204 -35.68 -33.91 -27.35
CA ALA A 204 -35.92 -34.66 -26.12
C ALA A 204 -34.62 -35.16 -25.46
N ALA A 205 -34.65 -35.28 -24.12
CA ALA A 205 -33.58 -35.87 -23.34
C ALA A 205 -33.58 -37.41 -23.41
N LYS A 206 -32.39 -38.02 -23.44
CA LYS A 206 -32.10 -39.41 -23.06
C LYS A 206 -30.61 -39.52 -22.63
N PRO A 207 -30.17 -40.61 -21.95
CA PRO A 207 -29.47 -40.45 -20.67
C PRO A 207 -27.94 -40.41 -20.74
N ALA A 208 -27.32 -40.13 -19.59
CA ALA A 208 -25.89 -40.14 -19.39
C ALA A 208 -25.34 -41.54 -19.04
N GLU A 209 -24.08 -41.78 -19.39
CA GLU A 209 -23.25 -42.93 -19.00
C GLU A 209 -21.88 -42.45 -18.46
N PRO A 210 -21.09 -43.31 -17.78
CA PRO A 210 -20.49 -42.93 -16.50
C PRO A 210 -19.13 -42.22 -16.53
N VAL A 211 -18.81 -41.61 -15.37
CA VAL A 211 -17.57 -40.90 -15.06
C VAL A 211 -16.38 -41.86 -14.95
N VAL A 212 -15.23 -41.45 -15.51
CA VAL A 212 -13.91 -42.00 -15.18
C VAL A 212 -13.11 -40.93 -14.44
N ILE A 213 -12.69 -41.23 -13.21
CA ILE A 213 -11.78 -40.39 -12.42
C ILE A 213 -10.36 -40.89 -12.62
N LEU A 214 -9.43 -40.01 -12.96
CA LEU A 214 -7.99 -40.25 -12.80
C LEU A 214 -7.38 -39.06 -12.05
N VAL A 215 -6.77 -39.35 -10.90
CA VAL A 215 -6.10 -38.38 -10.03
C VAL A 215 -4.61 -38.40 -10.31
N SER A 216 -3.99 -37.23 -10.49
CA SER A 216 -2.54 -37.05 -10.30
C SER A 216 -2.19 -35.59 -9.97
N GLU A 217 -1.49 -35.44 -8.85
CA GLU A 217 -0.77 -34.24 -8.38
C GLU A 217 0.64 -34.69 -7.92
N PRO A 218 1.56 -33.79 -7.52
CA PRO A 218 2.07 -32.59 -8.19
C PRO A 218 3.63 -32.65 -8.29
N LYS A 219 4.33 -31.53 -8.58
CA LYS A 219 5.59 -31.05 -7.90
C LYS A 219 6.54 -30.19 -8.78
N ALA A 220 7.01 -29.05 -8.21
CA ALA A 220 8.27 -28.31 -8.47
C ALA A 220 8.51 -27.63 -9.86
N GLU A 221 9.38 -26.60 -10.04
CA GLU A 221 10.21 -25.81 -9.08
C GLU A 221 10.51 -24.35 -9.55
N GLU A 222 10.81 -23.51 -8.55
CA GLU A 222 11.51 -22.20 -8.45
C GLU A 222 12.27 -21.54 -9.64
N LYS A 223 12.20 -20.18 -9.73
CA LYS A 223 13.39 -19.26 -9.79
C LYS A 223 13.13 -17.75 -9.60
N VAL A 224 14.18 -17.02 -9.22
CA VAL A 224 14.21 -15.61 -8.74
C VAL A 224 15.17 -14.75 -9.59
N ALA A 225 14.93 -13.42 -9.66
CA ALA A 225 15.87 -12.41 -10.15
C ALA A 225 15.78 -11.10 -9.33
N VAL A 226 16.78 -10.21 -9.42
CA VAL A 226 17.09 -9.17 -8.40
C VAL A 226 17.08 -7.74 -8.95
N VAL A 227 16.85 -6.76 -8.06
CA VAL A 227 16.77 -5.30 -8.26
C VAL A 227 18.16 -4.62 -8.34
N CYS A 228 18.28 -3.51 -9.09
CA CYS A 228 19.32 -2.50 -8.91
C CYS A 228 18.77 -1.06 -9.12
N ALA A 229 19.30 -0.11 -8.34
CA ALA A 229 19.21 1.35 -8.47
C ALA A 229 20.56 1.95 -7.96
N GLU A 230 20.79 3.28 -8.04
CA GLU A 230 21.90 4.11 -7.45
C GLU A 230 22.34 5.23 -8.44
N PRO A 231 23.17 6.23 -8.06
CA PRO A 231 23.53 6.80 -6.74
C PRO A 231 23.17 8.33 -6.71
N VAL A 232 23.74 9.35 -6.03
CA VAL A 232 24.84 9.69 -5.07
C VAL A 232 24.42 11.05 -4.40
N ALA A 233 25.02 11.70 -3.38
CA ALA A 233 26.15 11.43 -2.47
C ALA A 233 26.02 12.28 -1.16
N ALA A 234 26.34 11.65 -0.02
CA ALA A 234 26.87 12.19 1.23
C ALA A 234 27.48 10.97 1.96
N ASP A 235 28.43 11.13 2.92
CA ASP A 235 29.20 9.99 3.51
C ASP A 235 28.26 8.84 3.92
N LYS A 236 28.31 7.75 3.15
CA LYS A 236 27.12 6.91 2.87
C LYS A 236 26.77 5.96 4.02
N VAL A 237 26.07 6.46 5.04
CA VAL A 237 25.32 5.61 5.98
C VAL A 237 24.14 4.98 5.25
N VAL A 238 24.40 3.88 4.54
CA VAL A 238 23.36 3.06 3.92
C VAL A 238 22.66 2.29 5.03
N VAL A 239 21.55 2.85 5.52
CA VAL A 239 20.65 2.14 6.43
C VAL A 239 19.94 1.05 5.64
N LEU A 240 20.62 -0.08 5.48
CA LEU A 240 20.01 -1.36 5.12
C LEU A 240 19.12 -1.77 6.29
N ALA A 241 17.90 -1.25 6.28
CA ALA A 241 16.86 -1.50 7.26
C ALA A 241 16.38 -2.96 7.16
N PHE A 242 17.12 -3.86 7.81
CA PHE A 242 16.60 -5.16 8.20
C PHE A 242 15.45 -4.98 9.20
N GLU A 243 14.53 -5.94 9.26
CA GLU A 243 13.34 -5.89 10.13
C GLU A 243 13.66 -5.50 11.59
N ASP A 244 12.96 -4.49 12.10
CA ASP A 244 13.16 -3.90 13.44
C ASP A 244 13.14 -4.92 14.59
N ILE A 245 14.22 -4.94 15.38
CA ILE A 245 14.37 -5.85 16.51
C ILE A 245 13.69 -5.26 17.75
N HIS A 246 12.47 -5.70 18.02
CA HIS A 246 11.65 -5.22 19.14
C HIS A 246 11.94 -5.96 20.47
N PHE A 247 11.80 -5.22 21.58
CA PHE A 247 12.00 -5.67 22.96
C PHE A 247 10.76 -5.42 23.83
N ASP A 248 10.57 -6.23 24.86
CA ASP A 248 9.60 -5.95 25.93
C ASP A 248 9.97 -4.67 26.72
N PHE A 249 8.97 -4.10 27.40
CA PHE A 249 9.19 -3.01 28.36
C PHE A 249 10.25 -3.37 29.42
N ASP A 250 11.15 -2.41 29.66
CA ASP A 250 12.33 -2.47 30.54
C ASP A 250 13.37 -3.58 30.25
N LYS A 251 13.15 -4.43 29.23
CA LYS A 251 14.07 -5.53 28.90
C LYS A 251 15.05 -5.17 27.79
N ALA A 252 16.24 -5.76 27.91
CA ALA A 252 17.24 -5.87 26.84
C ALA A 252 17.43 -7.33 26.36
N THR A 253 16.60 -8.26 26.85
CA THR A 253 16.64 -9.68 26.44
C THR A 253 16.00 -9.84 25.06
N LEU A 254 16.72 -10.46 24.12
CA LEU A 254 16.19 -10.79 22.79
C LEU A 254 15.08 -11.86 22.90
N THR A 255 13.93 -11.57 22.30
CA THR A 255 12.82 -12.54 22.17
C THR A 255 13.14 -13.61 21.12
N PRO A 256 12.46 -14.78 21.12
CA PRO A 256 12.64 -15.78 20.06
C PRO A 256 12.36 -15.23 18.65
N GLN A 257 11.43 -14.28 18.53
CA GLN A 257 11.15 -13.57 17.27
C GLN A 257 12.33 -12.68 16.85
N ALA A 258 12.89 -11.90 17.78
CA ALA A 258 14.10 -11.10 17.53
C ALA A 258 15.29 -11.98 17.08
N GLN A 259 15.49 -13.13 17.73
CA GLN A 259 16.53 -14.09 17.35
C GLN A 259 16.30 -14.70 15.96
N ALA A 260 15.04 -14.95 15.57
CA ALA A 260 14.70 -15.45 14.24
C ALA A 260 14.91 -14.39 13.14
N ILE A 261 14.61 -13.12 13.42
CA ILE A 261 14.95 -11.97 12.55
C ILE A 261 16.46 -11.89 12.38
N LEU A 262 17.21 -11.84 13.50
CA LEU A 262 18.66 -11.79 13.50
C LEU A 262 19.29 -12.91 12.65
N LYS A 263 18.81 -14.16 12.82
CA LYS A 263 19.28 -15.33 12.05
C LYS A 263 19.00 -15.25 10.54
N ARG A 264 17.94 -14.56 10.09
CA ARG A 264 17.74 -14.25 8.65
C ARG A 264 18.83 -13.30 8.14
N ASN A 265 19.13 -12.26 8.93
CA ASN A 265 20.04 -11.18 8.55
C ASN A 265 21.51 -11.64 8.48
N LEU A 266 21.89 -12.67 9.26
CA LEU A 266 23.25 -13.25 9.29
C LEU A 266 23.83 -13.50 7.90
N ARG A 267 23.03 -14.03 6.96
CA ARG A 267 23.46 -14.33 5.59
C ARG A 267 24.01 -13.09 4.88
N VAL A 268 23.34 -11.95 4.98
CA VAL A 268 23.76 -10.70 4.33
C VAL A 268 25.06 -10.16 4.97
N LEU A 269 25.26 -10.40 6.27
CA LEU A 269 26.50 -10.01 6.99
C LEU A 269 27.70 -10.92 6.69
N GLN A 270 27.44 -12.17 6.25
CA GLN A 270 28.43 -13.11 5.69
C GLN A 270 28.81 -12.73 4.26
N GLU A 271 27.82 -12.45 3.41
CA GLU A 271 28.00 -12.06 2.00
C GLU A 271 28.72 -10.71 1.87
N ASN A 272 28.72 -9.88 2.92
CA ASN A 272 29.39 -8.58 2.98
C ASN A 272 30.48 -8.52 4.08
N PRO A 273 31.60 -9.28 3.98
CA PRO A 273 32.57 -9.44 5.08
C PRO A 273 33.35 -8.17 5.45
N HIS A 274 33.40 -7.18 4.55
CA HIS A 274 34.09 -5.91 4.78
C HIS A 274 33.18 -4.78 5.29
N ALA A 275 31.86 -5.00 5.37
CA ALA A 275 30.93 -4.00 5.86
C ALA A 275 31.12 -3.75 7.36
N LYS A 276 31.25 -2.48 7.74
CA LYS A 276 31.12 -2.00 9.12
C LYS A 276 29.65 -1.79 9.45
N ILE A 277 29.24 -2.22 10.64
CA ILE A 277 27.86 -2.23 11.09
C ILE A 277 27.81 -1.48 12.43
N ARG A 278 26.92 -0.51 12.54
CA ARG A 278 26.54 0.08 13.83
C ARG A 278 25.21 -0.51 14.28
N ILE A 279 25.15 -0.87 15.55
CA ILE A 279 23.95 -1.36 16.21
C ILE A 279 23.40 -0.21 17.04
N ALA A 280 22.23 0.30 16.66
CA ALA A 280 21.57 1.41 17.34
C ALA A 280 20.46 0.90 18.25
N GLY A 281 20.53 1.18 19.55
CA GLY A 281 19.48 0.87 20.51
C GLY A 281 18.60 2.07 20.82
N TYR A 282 17.31 1.82 21.06
CA TYR A 282 16.31 2.84 21.37
C TYR A 282 15.45 2.43 22.57
N THR A 283 14.80 3.40 23.20
CA THR A 283 13.82 3.20 24.28
C THR A 283 12.57 4.04 24.07
N SER A 284 11.48 3.65 24.74
CA SER A 284 10.34 4.53 24.88
C SER A 284 10.70 5.79 25.69
N ALA A 285 9.89 6.84 25.58
CA ALA A 285 10.01 8.06 26.40
C ALA A 285 9.71 7.82 27.90
N SER A 286 9.31 6.59 28.25
CA SER A 286 8.99 6.13 29.61
C SER A 286 10.23 5.95 30.49
N GLY A 287 10.64 7.00 31.23
CA GLY A 287 11.69 6.85 32.23
C GLY A 287 12.36 8.16 32.60
N SER A 288 13.69 8.09 32.73
CA SER A 288 14.58 9.25 32.71
C SER A 288 15.70 9.00 31.71
N ASP A 289 16.19 10.06 31.10
CA ASP A 289 17.14 10.07 29.98
C ASP A 289 18.38 9.22 30.35
N ALA A 290 18.91 9.41 31.57
CA ALA A 290 20.06 8.68 32.09
C ALA A 290 19.80 7.18 32.42
N TYR A 291 18.54 6.76 32.51
CA TYR A 291 18.15 5.35 32.59
C TYR A 291 17.98 4.75 31.19
N ASN A 292 17.29 5.47 30.32
CA ASN A 292 16.97 5.10 28.94
C ASN A 292 18.20 4.99 28.04
N GLN A 293 19.15 5.92 28.17
CA GLN A 293 20.49 5.83 27.56
C GLN A 293 21.16 4.49 27.93
N LYS A 294 21.11 4.09 29.21
CA LYS A 294 21.67 2.82 29.67
C LYS A 294 20.86 1.61 29.20
N LEU A 295 19.54 1.72 28.98
CA LEU A 295 18.70 0.62 28.50
C LEU A 295 18.86 0.40 26.99
N SER A 296 18.92 1.48 26.21
CA SER A 296 19.26 1.43 24.77
C SER A 296 20.66 0.85 24.54
N GLU A 297 21.67 1.27 25.30
CA GLU A 297 23.01 0.65 25.27
C GLU A 297 22.98 -0.85 25.62
N ARG A 298 22.17 -1.28 26.60
CA ARG A 298 21.98 -2.71 26.92
C ARG A 298 21.35 -3.47 25.75
N ARG A 299 20.37 -2.89 25.05
CA ARG A 299 19.73 -3.48 23.86
C ARG A 299 20.72 -3.63 22.69
N ALA A 300 21.54 -2.60 22.44
CA ALA A 300 22.60 -2.66 21.44
C ALA A 300 23.70 -3.69 21.78
N ASN A 301 24.08 -3.84 23.06
CA ASN A 301 24.96 -4.92 23.51
C ASN A 301 24.35 -6.29 23.21
N ALA A 302 23.09 -6.54 23.61
CA ALA A 302 22.46 -7.85 23.45
C ALA A 302 22.39 -8.32 21.99
N VAL A 303 22.17 -7.39 21.04
CA VAL A 303 22.27 -7.68 19.60
C VAL A 303 23.71 -7.95 19.17
N LYS A 304 24.69 -7.17 19.64
CA LYS A 304 26.12 -7.39 19.34
C LYS A 304 26.59 -8.77 19.82
N ASP A 305 26.30 -9.09 21.07
CA ASP A 305 26.75 -10.31 21.72
C ASP A 305 26.15 -11.55 21.03
N PHE A 306 24.89 -11.48 20.60
CA PHE A 306 24.24 -12.52 19.80
C PHE A 306 24.91 -12.73 18.43
N LEU A 307 25.21 -11.66 17.68
CA LEU A 307 25.89 -11.76 16.38
C LEU A 307 27.31 -12.33 16.47
N VAL A 308 28.01 -12.05 17.57
CA VAL A 308 29.33 -12.62 17.86
C VAL A 308 29.20 -14.09 18.29
N GLN A 309 28.22 -14.42 19.13
CA GLN A 309 27.99 -15.79 19.62
C GLN A 309 27.57 -16.76 18.51
N GLU A 310 26.78 -16.32 17.54
CA GLU A 310 26.43 -17.10 16.34
C GLU A 310 27.63 -17.29 15.38
N GLY A 311 28.79 -16.68 15.67
CA GLY A 311 30.07 -16.92 15.00
C GLY A 311 30.22 -16.23 13.64
N VAL A 312 29.36 -15.26 13.31
CA VAL A 312 29.23 -14.71 11.95
C VAL A 312 29.97 -13.39 11.74
N VAL A 313 30.07 -12.53 12.77
CA VAL A 313 30.65 -11.19 12.63
C VAL A 313 31.75 -10.97 13.66
N ALA A 314 32.94 -10.60 13.18
CA ALA A 314 34.08 -10.28 14.03
C ALA A 314 33.79 -9.03 14.90
N PRO A 315 34.15 -9.01 16.20
CA PRO A 315 33.71 -7.95 17.14
C PRO A 315 34.17 -6.52 16.80
N ASP A 316 35.18 -6.36 15.97
CA ASP A 316 35.74 -5.11 15.45
C ASP A 316 34.92 -4.49 14.29
N ARG A 317 34.12 -5.30 13.59
CA ARG A 317 33.15 -4.84 12.59
C ARG A 317 31.89 -4.21 13.20
N LEU A 318 31.64 -4.45 14.49
CA LEU A 318 30.41 -4.10 15.20
C LEU A 318 30.61 -2.89 16.12
N GLU A 319 30.27 -1.70 15.62
CA GLU A 319 30.09 -0.50 16.43
C GLU A 319 28.71 -0.54 17.12
N LYS A 320 28.53 0.21 18.21
CA LYS A 320 27.26 0.27 18.95
C LYS A 320 26.97 1.69 19.44
N ILE A 321 25.70 2.04 19.52
CA ILE A 321 25.21 3.30 20.10
C ILE A 321 23.87 3.04 20.81
N GLY A 322 23.63 3.74 21.92
CA GLY A 322 22.31 3.92 22.48
C GLY A 322 21.88 5.36 22.25
N TYR A 323 20.65 5.57 21.79
CA TYR A 323 20.06 6.90 21.63
C TYR A 323 19.04 7.24 22.73
N GLY A 324 18.78 6.33 23.67
CA GLY A 324 17.69 6.46 24.63
C GLY A 324 16.35 6.71 23.93
N GLU A 325 15.59 7.66 24.47
CA GLU A 325 14.36 8.20 23.87
C GLU A 325 14.61 9.36 22.88
N THR A 326 15.86 9.79 22.67
CA THR A 326 16.17 11.02 21.91
C THR A 326 15.95 10.90 20.39
N GLN A 327 15.79 9.67 19.88
CA GLN A 327 15.50 9.38 18.46
C GLN A 327 14.35 8.34 18.32
N PRO A 328 13.11 8.72 18.68
CA PRO A 328 11.96 7.85 18.51
C PRO A 328 11.62 7.65 17.02
N THR A 329 10.96 6.55 16.67
CA THR A 329 10.30 6.39 15.36
C THR A 329 8.87 6.92 15.41
N THR A 330 8.24 6.93 16.58
CA THR A 330 6.89 7.45 16.76
C THR A 330 6.83 8.29 18.03
N TYR A 331 6.24 9.48 17.97
CA TYR A 331 6.14 10.34 19.14
C TYR A 331 5.22 9.74 20.22
N GLU A 332 5.68 9.69 21.47
CA GLU A 332 4.89 9.22 22.61
C GLU A 332 4.15 10.38 23.28
N ALA A 333 2.93 10.66 22.82
CA ALA A 333 2.07 11.69 23.42
C ALA A 333 1.73 11.42 24.90
N ALA A 334 1.83 10.17 25.36
CA ALA A 334 1.66 9.79 26.76
C ALA A 334 2.76 8.79 27.20
N PRO A 335 3.96 9.25 27.60
CA PRO A 335 5.10 8.39 27.97
C PRO A 335 4.89 7.44 29.15
N LYS A 336 3.72 7.50 29.81
CA LYS A 336 3.30 6.58 30.87
C LYS A 336 2.50 5.38 30.36
N ASP A 337 2.01 5.39 29.11
CA ASP A 337 1.37 4.23 28.48
C ASP A 337 2.41 3.37 27.75
N LEU A 338 2.99 2.46 28.55
CA LEU A 338 3.99 1.48 28.15
C LEU A 338 3.49 0.46 27.11
N TYR A 339 2.18 0.38 26.92
CA TYR A 339 1.53 -0.57 26.00
C TYR A 339 0.98 0.10 24.74
N SER A 340 1.13 1.42 24.60
CA SER A 340 0.82 2.18 23.40
C SER A 340 1.59 1.65 22.17
N ARG A 341 1.07 1.95 20.96
CA ARG A 341 1.72 1.58 19.69
C ARG A 341 3.08 2.28 19.54
N ALA A 342 3.16 3.56 19.92
CA ALA A 342 4.37 4.37 19.88
C ALA A 342 5.46 3.83 20.81
N ALA A 343 5.16 3.57 22.09
CA ALA A 343 6.12 3.02 23.03
C ALA A 343 6.69 1.68 22.55
N LYS A 344 5.85 0.80 21.97
CA LYS A 344 6.30 -0.47 21.38
C LYS A 344 7.26 -0.27 20.20
N SER A 345 6.95 0.64 19.27
CA SER A 345 7.84 0.97 18.13
C SER A 345 9.18 1.58 18.58
N ASN A 346 9.19 2.35 19.68
CA ASN A 346 10.41 2.93 20.24
C ASN A 346 11.27 1.93 21.03
N MET A 347 10.71 0.81 21.48
CA MET A 347 11.43 -0.24 22.20
C MET A 347 12.14 -1.22 21.26
N ARG A 348 13.04 -0.69 20.41
CA ARG A 348 13.72 -1.46 19.34
C ARG A 348 15.25 -1.36 19.36
N ALA A 349 15.90 -2.14 18.52
CA ALA A 349 17.25 -1.89 18.02
C ALA A 349 17.30 -2.07 16.48
N LEU A 350 18.19 -1.30 15.83
CA LEU A 350 18.37 -1.25 14.38
C LEU A 350 19.82 -1.55 13.98
N PHE A 351 20.00 -1.88 12.70
CA PHE A 351 21.30 -1.99 12.04
C PHE A 351 21.50 -0.85 11.05
N GLU A 352 22.62 -0.16 11.16
CA GLU A 352 23.11 0.81 10.17
C GLU A 352 24.38 0.23 9.55
N ILE A 353 24.48 0.21 8.21
CA ILE A 353 25.74 -0.14 7.55
C ILE A 353 26.47 1.15 7.18
N ILE A 354 27.68 1.29 7.73
CA ILE A 354 28.54 2.45 7.50
C ILE A 354 29.38 2.16 6.26
N VAL A 355 28.94 2.66 5.10
CA VAL A 355 29.84 2.83 3.96
C VAL A 355 30.54 4.16 4.17
N LYS A 356 31.88 4.13 4.20
CA LYS A 356 32.69 5.35 4.17
C LYS A 356 33.21 5.53 2.75
N ASP A 357 33.01 6.71 2.20
CA ASP A 357 33.70 7.09 0.97
C ASP A 357 35.22 7.23 1.27
N ARG A 358 36.07 6.97 0.28
CA ARG A 358 37.54 6.90 0.41
C ARG A 358 38.25 8.02 -0.36
#